data_AF-A0A946AV47-F1
#
_entry.id   AF-A0A946AV47-F1
#
_cell.length_a   1.000
_cell.length_b   1.000
_cell.length_c   1.000
_cell.angle_alpha   90.00
_cell.angle_beta   90.00
_cell.angle_gamma   90.00
#
_symmetry.space_group_name_H-M   'P 1'
#
loop_
_entity.id
_entity.type
_entity.pdbx_description
1 polymer ?
#
loop_
_entity_poly.entity_id
_entity_poly.type
_entity_poly.pdbx_seq_one_letter_code
_entity_poly.pdbx_strand_id
1 'polypeptide(L)'
;MKHLRESNKGFTLLELILSLGIIGFIVTISLGAIRLGSSAQETGQSKIDTFQRLRLIQNQLGQKIKSNYPVFIFRNNTVFVSKNSEKNTEKILSFEGKSNSLRFVTFSSPLTSQGKSPWTHETIFYVGEDPKSGKSGIIMEERTVAPKNSTDPLKIKNGRLFLLAEDVDYLKFRYYKVKKLSPAETELQIDKSKKYEGQWVNAIEHNNFQAKVGELTEEGQTRLHFETKNKISLPRAVEVSLGLNETGRHGSSKKIRTISPPPLIIPLYSGMKFALPLEDDKNI
;
A
#
# COMPACT_ATOMS: atom_id res chain seq x y z
N MET A 1 -52.83 -43.49 -66.44
CA MET A 1 -52.94 -43.47 -64.97
C MET A 1 -51.70 -44.12 -64.38
N LYS A 2 -50.91 -43.37 -63.60
CA LYS A 2 -49.64 -43.82 -63.00
C LYS A 2 -49.95 -44.18 -61.54
N HIS A 3 -49.95 -45.46 -61.20
CA HIS A 3 -50.11 -45.89 -59.81
C HIS A 3 -48.82 -45.57 -59.03
N LEU A 4 -48.90 -44.60 -58.12
CA LEU A 4 -47.88 -44.37 -57.10
C LEU A 4 -47.93 -45.56 -56.13
N ARG A 5 -46.86 -46.37 -56.09
CA ARG A 5 -46.65 -47.36 -55.03
C ARG A 5 -46.23 -46.59 -53.78
N GLU A 6 -47.13 -46.47 -52.81
CA GLU A 6 -46.76 -46.07 -51.46
C GLU A 6 -45.93 -47.19 -50.81
N SER A 7 -44.69 -46.90 -50.45
CA SER A 7 -43.84 -47.80 -49.69
C SER A 7 -44.11 -47.58 -48.20
N ASN A 8 -44.95 -48.43 -47.61
CA ASN A 8 -45.10 -48.51 -46.15
C ASN A 8 -43.90 -49.25 -45.55
N LYS A 9 -42.79 -48.54 -45.35
CA LYS A 9 -41.65 -49.03 -44.56
C LYS A 9 -41.91 -48.67 -43.09
N GLY A 10 -42.21 -49.67 -42.26
CA GLY A 10 -42.27 -49.50 -40.81
C GLY A 10 -40.88 -49.21 -40.22
N PHE A 11 -40.86 -48.51 -39.08
CA PHE A 11 -39.64 -48.17 -38.36
C PHE A 11 -38.94 -49.44 -37.85
N THR A 12 -37.64 -49.58 -38.09
CA THR A 12 -36.91 -50.75 -37.59
C THR A 12 -36.56 -50.57 -36.11
N LEU A 13 -36.54 -51.66 -35.34
CA LEU A 13 -36.11 -51.63 -33.93
C LEU A 13 -34.69 -51.05 -33.80
N LEU A 14 -33.83 -51.33 -34.78
CA LEU A 14 -32.47 -50.80 -34.87
C LEU A 14 -32.47 -49.27 -34.97
N GLU A 15 -33.32 -48.69 -35.82
CA GLU A 15 -33.44 -47.24 -36.01
C GLU A 15 -33.96 -46.53 -34.76
N LEU A 16 -34.83 -47.20 -33.98
CA LEU A 16 -35.33 -46.71 -32.70
C LEU A 16 -34.24 -46.67 -31.63
N ILE A 17 -33.49 -47.78 -31.50
CA ILE A 17 -32.37 -47.86 -30.54
C ILE A 17 -31.27 -46.87 -30.92
N LEU A 18 -30.96 -46.72 -32.21
CA LEU A 18 -29.97 -45.77 -32.70
C LEU A 18 -30.38 -44.33 -32.39
N SER A 19 -31.64 -43.98 -32.65
CA SER A 19 -32.19 -42.65 -32.36
C SER A 19 -32.18 -42.35 -30.87
N LEU A 20 -32.58 -43.30 -30.02
CA LEU A 20 -32.55 -43.13 -28.56
C LEU A 20 -31.11 -43.01 -28.03
N GLY A 21 -30.16 -43.75 -28.60
CA GLY A 21 -28.73 -43.65 -28.28
C GLY A 21 -28.15 -42.28 -28.64
N ILE A 22 -28.47 -41.75 -29.82
CA ILE A 22 -28.03 -40.42 -30.25
C ILE A 22 -28.61 -39.34 -29.32
N ILE A 23 -29.90 -39.43 -28.97
CA ILE A 23 -30.53 -38.47 -28.04
C ILE A 23 -29.85 -38.53 -26.66
N GLY A 24 -29.62 -39.74 -26.12
CA GLY A 24 -28.91 -39.91 -24.85
C GLY A 24 -27.51 -39.27 -24.89
N PHE A 25 -26.76 -39.49 -25.97
CA PHE A 25 -25.45 -38.89 -26.16
C PHE A 25 -25.52 -37.36 -26.21
N ILE A 26 -26.45 -36.79 -26.97
CA ILE A 26 -26.66 -35.33 -27.04
C ILE A 26 -26.95 -34.77 -25.64
N VAL A 27 -27.88 -35.36 -24.90
CA VAL A 27 -28.24 -34.91 -23.55
C VAL A 27 -27.04 -34.95 -22.61
N THR A 28 -26.25 -36.02 -22.63
CA THR A 28 -25.05 -36.12 -21.78
C THR A 28 -24.00 -35.05 -22.10
N ILE A 29 -23.76 -34.76 -23.38
CA ILE A 29 -22.85 -33.69 -23.80
C ILE A 29 -23.40 -32.33 -23.37
N SER A 30 -24.69 -32.06 -23.57
CA SER A 30 -25.33 -30.81 -23.17
C SER A 30 -25.21 -30.57 -21.66
N LEU A 31 -25.51 -31.58 -20.84
CA LEU A 31 -25.36 -31.49 -19.39
C LEU A 31 -23.90 -31.28 -18.96
N GLY A 32 -22.96 -31.95 -19.63
CA GLY A 32 -21.52 -31.74 -19.42
C GLY A 32 -21.09 -30.30 -19.72
N ALA A 33 -21.53 -29.75 -20.85
CA ALA A 33 -21.24 -28.39 -21.27
C ALA A 33 -21.82 -27.34 -20.31
N ILE A 34 -23.07 -27.52 -19.85
CA ILE A 34 -23.72 -26.63 -18.87
C ILE A 34 -22.95 -26.62 -17.55
N ARG A 35 -22.58 -27.81 -17.05
CA ARG A 35 -21.80 -27.92 -15.80
C ARG A 35 -20.43 -27.24 -15.90
N LEU A 36 -19.75 -27.41 -17.04
CA LEU A 36 -18.47 -26.77 -17.30
C LEU A 36 -18.62 -25.24 -17.39
N GLY A 37 -19.61 -24.77 -18.14
CA GLY A 37 -19.90 -23.34 -18.29
C GLY A 37 -20.20 -22.67 -16.95
N SER A 38 -21.09 -23.27 -16.15
CA SER A 38 -21.41 -22.76 -14.81
C SER A 38 -20.19 -22.72 -13.88
N SER A 39 -19.39 -23.79 -13.87
CA SER A 39 -18.18 -23.86 -13.03
C SER A 39 -17.12 -22.83 -13.45
N ALA A 40 -16.96 -22.62 -14.77
CA ALA A 40 -16.04 -21.62 -15.32
C ALA A 40 -16.51 -20.20 -14.98
N GLN A 41 -17.81 -19.93 -15.08
CA GLN A 41 -18.40 -18.64 -14.71
C GLN A 41 -18.21 -18.33 -13.22
N GLU A 42 -18.49 -19.29 -12.33
CA GLU A 42 -18.36 -19.09 -10.89
C GLU A 42 -16.89 -18.83 -10.49
N THR A 43 -15.96 -19.60 -11.06
CA THR A 43 -14.51 -19.40 -10.85
C THR A 43 -14.06 -18.03 -11.39
N GLY A 44 -14.59 -17.62 -12.54
CA GLY A 44 -14.35 -16.28 -13.08
C GLY A 44 -14.87 -15.17 -12.16
N GLN A 45 -16.09 -15.33 -11.65
CA GLN A 45 -16.74 -14.35 -10.78
C GLN A 45 -15.98 -14.16 -9.46
N SER A 46 -15.53 -15.25 -8.82
CA SER A 46 -14.74 -15.19 -7.58
C SER A 46 -13.41 -14.43 -7.77
N LYS A 47 -12.74 -14.64 -8.91
CA LYS A 47 -11.52 -13.90 -9.27
C LYS A 47 -11.80 -12.42 -9.49
N ILE A 48 -12.85 -12.09 -10.24
CA ILE A 48 -13.25 -10.70 -10.50
C ILE A 48 -13.53 -9.98 -9.18
N ASP A 49 -14.26 -10.60 -8.26
CA ASP A 49 -14.53 -10.04 -6.94
C ASP A 49 -13.24 -9.77 -6.16
N THR A 50 -12.31 -10.74 -6.11
CA THR A 50 -11.01 -10.55 -5.44
C THR A 50 -10.21 -9.39 -6.06
N PHE A 51 -10.16 -9.29 -7.39
CA PHE A 51 -9.49 -8.18 -8.08
C PHE A 51 -10.16 -6.83 -7.83
N GLN A 52 -11.49 -6.78 -7.76
CA GLN A 52 -12.22 -5.55 -7.42
C GLN A 52 -11.90 -5.10 -6.00
N ARG A 53 -11.90 -6.00 -5.02
CA ARG A 53 -11.49 -5.70 -3.64
C ARG A 53 -10.05 -5.18 -3.58
N LEU A 54 -9.11 -5.85 -4.23
CA LEU A 54 -7.72 -5.41 -4.36
C LEU A 54 -7.62 -3.98 -4.90
N ARG A 55 -8.35 -3.68 -5.98
CA ARG A 55 -8.36 -2.36 -6.61
C ARG A 55 -8.93 -1.29 -5.67
N LEU A 56 -10.00 -1.59 -4.93
CA LEU A 56 -10.59 -0.67 -3.97
C LEU A 56 -9.58 -0.33 -2.86
N ILE A 57 -8.90 -1.33 -2.30
CA ILE A 57 -7.87 -1.16 -1.26
C ILE A 57 -6.70 -0.32 -1.79
N GLN A 58 -6.19 -0.66 -2.98
CA GLN A 58 -5.10 0.10 -3.62
C GLN A 58 -5.48 1.55 -3.89
N ASN A 59 -6.73 1.82 -4.32
CA ASN A 59 -7.20 3.17 -4.54
C ASN A 59 -7.30 3.96 -3.23
N GLN A 60 -7.82 3.37 -2.15
CA GLN A 60 -7.91 4.03 -0.85
C GLN A 60 -6.52 4.36 -0.30
N LEU A 61 -5.62 3.39 -0.35
CA LEU A 61 -4.23 3.58 0.06
C LEU A 61 -3.52 4.63 -0.81
N GLY A 62 -3.69 4.53 -2.13
CA GLY A 62 -3.14 5.46 -3.11
C GLY A 62 -3.59 6.89 -2.89
N GLN A 63 -4.89 7.12 -2.69
CA GLN A 63 -5.44 8.45 -2.40
C GLN A 63 -4.89 9.01 -1.09
N LYS A 64 -4.91 8.23 -0.01
CA LYS A 64 -4.43 8.68 1.31
C LYS A 64 -2.95 9.04 1.26
N ILE A 65 -2.11 8.17 0.69
CA ILE A 65 -0.65 8.39 0.54
C ILE A 65 -0.37 9.61 -0.35
N LYS A 66 -1.09 9.79 -1.47
CA LYS A 66 -0.93 10.98 -2.34
C LYS A 66 -1.23 12.28 -1.60
N SER A 67 -2.20 12.25 -0.68
CA SER A 67 -2.55 13.39 0.17
C SER A 67 -1.71 13.48 1.45
N ASN A 68 -0.56 12.82 1.51
CA ASN A 68 0.38 12.92 2.62
C ASN A 68 0.88 14.36 2.80
N TYR A 69 0.94 14.80 4.06
CA TYR A 69 1.45 16.11 4.43
C TYR A 69 2.55 16.00 5.49
N PRO A 70 3.72 16.62 5.28
CA PRO A 70 4.76 16.65 6.29
C PRO A 70 4.34 17.49 7.49
N VAL A 71 4.03 16.82 8.60
CA VAL A 71 3.89 17.47 9.90
C VAL A 71 5.13 17.17 10.73
N PHE A 72 5.74 18.22 11.30
CA PHE A 72 6.84 18.07 12.23
C PHE A 72 6.33 18.19 13.67
N ILE A 73 6.62 17.19 14.48
CA ILE A 73 6.36 17.17 15.92
C ILE A 73 7.65 17.50 16.68
N PHE A 74 7.50 18.25 17.76
CA PHE A 74 8.61 18.56 18.65
C PHE A 74 8.76 17.45 19.69
N ARG A 75 9.92 16.79 19.72
CA ARG A 75 10.21 15.84 20.80
C ARG A 75 10.64 16.64 22.02
N ASN A 76 9.76 16.78 23.01
CA ASN A 76 10.18 17.29 24.32
C ASN A 76 11.05 16.22 24.97
N ASN A 77 12.37 16.41 24.90
CA ASN A 77 13.29 15.63 25.71
C ASN A 77 13.08 16.02 27.17
N THR A 78 12.50 15.10 27.94
CA THR A 78 12.53 15.01 29.41
C THR A 78 11.76 16.04 30.23
N VAL A 79 11.04 15.53 31.22
CA VAL A 79 10.17 16.22 32.20
C VAL A 79 10.95 17.11 33.20
N PHE A 80 12.27 17.27 33.04
CA PHE A 80 13.09 18.10 33.92
C PHE A 80 14.18 18.81 33.11
N VAL A 81 13.87 19.96 32.50
CA VAL A 81 14.89 20.88 32.00
C VAL A 81 14.61 22.27 32.56
N SER A 82 15.58 22.73 33.34
CA SER A 82 15.69 24.06 33.93
C SER A 82 15.49 25.17 32.88
N LYS A 83 14.87 26.28 33.29
CA LYS A 83 14.43 27.43 32.48
C LYS A 83 15.50 28.14 31.62
N ASN A 84 16.76 27.67 31.59
CA ASN A 84 17.88 28.36 30.96
C ASN A 84 18.58 27.58 29.82
N SER A 85 17.89 26.66 29.13
CA SER A 85 18.46 26.11 27.89
C SER A 85 17.54 26.31 26.69
N GLU A 86 17.88 27.27 25.84
CA GLU A 86 17.47 27.34 24.43
C GLU A 86 18.11 26.18 23.63
N LYS A 87 17.97 24.94 24.12
CA LYS A 87 18.58 23.75 23.49
C LYS A 87 17.55 23.04 22.62
N ASN A 88 17.70 23.28 21.30
CA ASN A 88 17.32 22.41 20.19
C ASN A 88 16.14 21.47 20.46
N THR A 89 14.93 22.01 20.35
CA THR A 89 13.74 21.17 20.24
C THR A 89 13.76 20.46 18.88
N GLU A 90 14.19 19.19 18.87
CA GLU A 90 14.27 18.40 17.64
C GLU A 90 12.87 18.25 17.01
N LYS A 91 12.75 18.70 15.77
CA LYS A 91 11.57 18.54 14.92
C LYS A 91 11.63 17.18 14.23
N ILE A 92 10.83 16.23 14.68
CA ILE A 92 10.70 14.91 14.05
C ILE A 92 9.53 14.93 13.09
N LEU A 93 9.72 14.45 11.87
CA LEU A 93 8.62 14.31 10.92
C LEU A 93 7.68 13.18 11.38
N SER A 94 6.38 13.47 11.38
CA SER A 94 5.30 12.51 11.69
C SER A 94 5.01 11.62 10.47
N PHE A 95 6.04 10.92 10.00
CA PHE A 95 5.98 9.90 8.97
C PHE A 95 6.83 8.72 9.45
N GLU A 96 6.28 7.52 9.46
CA GLU A 96 7.00 6.32 9.83
C GLU A 96 6.69 5.25 8.80
N GLY A 97 7.72 4.82 8.08
CA GLY A 97 7.62 3.79 7.06
C GLY A 97 8.40 2.55 7.47
N LYS A 98 7.69 1.43 7.67
CA LYS A 98 8.27 0.09 7.84
C LYS A 98 7.84 -0.79 6.69
N SER A 99 8.48 -1.94 6.53
CA SER A 99 8.16 -2.85 5.44
C SER A 99 6.72 -3.36 5.46
N ASN A 100 6.07 -3.43 6.62
CA ASN A 100 4.71 -3.95 6.80
C ASN A 100 3.71 -2.92 7.37
N SER A 101 4.15 -1.70 7.66
CA SER A 101 3.29 -0.66 8.22
C SER A 101 3.69 0.72 7.74
N LEU A 102 2.71 1.58 7.50
CA LEU A 102 2.92 2.95 7.06
C LEU A 102 2.05 3.89 7.88
N ARG A 103 2.68 4.81 8.60
CA ARG A 103 2.03 5.85 9.41
C ARG A 103 2.41 7.23 8.88
N PHE A 104 1.41 8.08 8.66
CA PHE A 104 1.63 9.43 8.16
C PHE A 104 0.41 10.32 8.39
N VAL A 105 0.60 11.62 8.19
CA VAL A 105 -0.47 12.61 8.28
C VAL A 105 -1.00 12.93 6.88
N THR A 106 -2.32 13.02 6.73
CA THR A 106 -2.98 13.23 5.43
C THR A 106 -4.10 14.26 5.50
N PHE A 107 -4.34 14.94 4.38
CA PHE A 107 -5.49 15.83 4.14
C PHE A 107 -6.65 15.17 3.40
N SER A 108 -6.51 13.88 3.05
CA SER A 108 -7.64 13.13 2.47
C SER A 108 -8.84 13.15 3.42
N SER A 109 -10.04 13.01 2.89
CA SER A 109 -11.22 12.86 3.74
C SER A 109 -11.15 11.54 4.51
N PRO A 110 -11.44 11.51 5.82
CA PRO A 110 -11.64 10.26 6.54
C PRO A 110 -12.79 9.46 5.93
N LEU A 111 -12.72 8.13 5.98
CA LEU A 111 -13.74 7.25 5.37
C LEU A 111 -15.16 7.53 5.87
N THR A 112 -15.27 8.03 7.10
CA THR A 112 -16.54 8.25 7.80
C THR A 112 -16.95 9.72 7.85
N SER A 113 -16.22 10.61 7.16
CA SER A 113 -16.53 12.04 7.19
C SER A 113 -17.67 12.41 6.24
N GLN A 114 -18.83 12.77 6.79
CA GLN A 114 -19.90 13.45 6.06
C GLN A 114 -19.63 14.97 5.97
N GLY A 115 -18.42 15.36 5.56
CA GLY A 115 -18.08 16.76 5.28
C GLY A 115 -17.74 17.67 6.47
N LYS A 116 -17.69 17.16 7.72
CA LYS A 116 -17.36 17.95 8.93
C LYS A 116 -16.19 17.38 9.76
N SER A 117 -15.19 16.80 9.09
CA SER A 117 -14.01 16.22 9.76
C SER A 117 -12.88 17.25 9.88
N PRO A 118 -12.00 17.15 10.90
CA PRO A 118 -10.74 17.88 10.86
C PRO A 118 -10.05 17.67 9.51
N TRP A 119 -9.59 18.78 8.92
CA TRP A 119 -8.92 18.82 7.62
C TRP A 119 -7.68 17.91 7.59
N THR A 120 -7.06 17.68 8.75
CA THR A 120 -5.83 16.89 8.90
C THR A 120 -6.05 15.75 9.90
N HIS A 121 -5.66 14.54 9.51
CA HIS A 121 -5.71 13.38 10.39
C HIS A 121 -4.50 12.47 10.14
N GLU A 122 -4.14 11.67 11.14
CA GLU A 122 -3.13 10.63 11.02
C GLU A 122 -3.79 9.35 10.51
N THR A 123 -3.14 8.70 9.55
CA THR A 123 -3.53 7.38 9.03
C THR A 123 -2.40 6.40 9.28
N ILE A 124 -2.76 5.20 9.72
CA ILE A 124 -1.85 4.06 9.89
C ILE A 124 -2.41 2.88 9.09
N PHE A 125 -1.59 2.30 8.22
CA PHE A 125 -1.87 1.03 7.56
C PHE A 125 -0.96 -0.05 8.10
N TYR A 126 -1.50 -1.20 8.45
CA TYR A 126 -0.73 -2.36 8.89
C TYR A 126 -1.55 -3.65 8.73
N VAL A 127 -0.88 -4.80 8.85
CA VAL A 127 -1.55 -6.10 8.97
C VAL A 127 -1.65 -6.45 10.45
N GLY A 128 -2.86 -6.75 10.92
CA GLY A 128 -3.11 -7.06 12.32
C GLY A 128 -4.52 -7.61 12.54
N GLU A 129 -4.91 -7.75 13.80
CA GLU A 129 -6.24 -8.22 14.20
C GLU A 129 -7.14 -7.04 14.57
N ASP A 130 -8.36 -7.02 14.03
CA ASP A 130 -9.35 -6.01 14.35
C ASP A 130 -9.96 -6.30 15.73
N PRO A 131 -9.82 -5.39 16.72
CA PRO A 131 -10.25 -5.64 18.09
C PRO A 131 -11.77 -5.77 18.25
N LYS A 132 -12.58 -5.37 17.26
CA LYS A 132 -14.04 -5.48 17.30
C LYS A 132 -14.54 -6.81 16.76
N SER A 133 -13.97 -7.27 15.65
CA SER A 133 -14.40 -8.48 14.97
C SER A 133 -13.56 -9.71 15.31
N GLY A 134 -12.37 -9.54 15.91
CA GLY A 134 -11.40 -10.61 16.14
C GLY A 134 -10.80 -11.18 14.85
N LYS A 135 -10.98 -10.48 13.73
CA LYS A 135 -10.53 -10.93 12.41
C LYS A 135 -9.20 -10.29 12.06
N SER A 136 -8.30 -11.10 11.53
CA SER A 136 -6.99 -10.65 11.03
C SER A 136 -7.08 -10.15 9.59
N GLY A 137 -6.31 -9.12 9.26
CA GLY A 137 -6.37 -8.52 7.94
C GLY A 137 -5.60 -7.22 7.79
N ILE A 138 -5.88 -6.50 6.70
CA ILE A 138 -5.35 -5.14 6.50
C ILE A 138 -6.21 -4.19 7.30
N ILE A 139 -5.58 -3.53 8.25
CA ILE A 139 -6.20 -2.54 9.11
C ILE A 139 -5.74 -1.16 8.66
N MET A 140 -6.71 -0.26 8.57
CA MET A 140 -6.48 1.16 8.46
C MET A 140 -7.03 1.83 9.71
N GLU A 141 -6.17 2.53 10.42
CA GLU A 141 -6.52 3.31 11.59
C GLU A 141 -6.46 4.81 11.25
N GLU A 142 -7.53 5.53 11.55
CA GLU A 142 -7.62 6.98 11.41
C GLU A 142 -7.66 7.64 12.80
N ARG A 143 -6.69 8.50 13.08
CA ARG A 143 -6.59 9.26 14.35
C ARG A 143 -6.73 10.75 14.08
N THR A 144 -7.54 11.44 14.86
CA THR A 144 -7.62 12.90 14.79
C THR A 144 -6.35 13.51 15.38
N VAL A 145 -5.67 14.37 14.62
CA VAL A 145 -4.52 15.12 15.14
C VAL A 145 -5.08 16.30 15.95
N ALA A 146 -4.83 16.32 17.26
CA ALA A 146 -5.28 17.41 18.12
C ALA A 146 -4.49 18.70 17.80
N PRO A 147 -5.13 19.88 17.76
CA PRO A 147 -4.43 21.13 17.56
C PRO A 147 -3.48 21.46 18.72
N LYS A 148 -2.47 22.27 18.40
CA LYS A 148 -1.29 22.66 19.20
C LYS A 148 -1.55 23.21 20.61
N ASN A 149 -2.80 23.56 20.95
CA ASN A 149 -3.19 24.13 22.25
C ASN A 149 -3.83 23.11 23.21
N SER A 150 -3.76 21.81 22.91
CA SER A 150 -4.17 20.78 23.86
C SER A 150 -3.04 20.52 24.85
N THR A 151 -3.35 20.61 26.15
CA THR A 151 -2.44 20.40 27.29
C THR A 151 -1.86 18.99 27.39
N ASP A 152 -2.18 18.10 26.45
CA ASP A 152 -1.76 16.71 26.44
C ASP A 152 -1.56 16.23 24.99
N PRO A 153 -0.41 16.52 24.35
CA PRO A 153 -0.09 16.08 22.98
C PRO A 153 0.04 14.55 22.84
N LEU A 154 -0.16 13.77 23.91
CA LEU A 154 0.01 12.32 23.96
C LEU A 154 -1.30 11.54 24.18
N LYS A 155 -2.44 12.21 24.38
CA LYS A 155 -3.75 11.52 24.39
C LYS A 155 -4.27 11.30 22.98
N ILE A 156 -3.88 10.16 22.40
CA ILE A 156 -4.56 9.54 21.27
C ILE A 156 -6.04 9.35 21.67
N LYS A 157 -6.93 10.24 21.21
CA LYS A 157 -8.37 9.98 21.27
C LYS A 157 -8.67 8.83 20.32
N ASN A 158 -9.36 7.80 20.81
CA ASN A 158 -9.74 6.56 20.12
C ASN A 158 -9.74 6.68 18.59
N GLY A 159 -8.68 6.15 17.96
CA GLY A 159 -8.63 6.03 16.51
C GLY A 159 -9.78 5.18 16.00
N ARG A 160 -10.28 5.49 14.80
CA ARG A 160 -11.27 4.65 14.12
C ARG A 160 -10.51 3.59 13.35
N LEU A 161 -10.74 2.33 13.67
CA LEU A 161 -10.18 1.19 12.95
C LEU A 161 -11.15 0.71 11.87
N PHE A 162 -10.61 0.40 10.70
CA PHE A 162 -11.31 -0.15 9.56
C PHE A 162 -10.58 -1.39 9.08
N LEU A 163 -11.28 -2.52 9.02
CA LEU A 163 -10.81 -3.75 8.38
C LEU A 163 -11.06 -3.63 6.88
N LEU A 164 -9.99 -3.51 6.09
CA LEU A 164 -10.07 -3.34 4.64
C LEU A 164 -10.14 -4.68 3.89
N ALA A 165 -9.52 -5.73 4.42
CA ALA A 165 -9.56 -7.08 3.88
C ALA A 165 -9.18 -8.09 4.97
N GLU A 166 -9.80 -9.27 4.94
CA GLU A 166 -9.54 -10.39 5.87
C GLU A 166 -8.48 -11.36 5.29
N ASP A 167 -8.66 -11.75 4.03
CA ASP A 167 -7.89 -12.80 3.36
C ASP A 167 -6.53 -12.29 2.85
N VAL A 168 -5.66 -11.82 3.73
CA VAL A 168 -4.40 -11.14 3.34
C VAL A 168 -3.24 -12.12 3.35
N ASP A 169 -2.53 -12.23 2.22
CA ASP A 169 -1.26 -12.98 2.14
C ASP A 169 -0.09 -12.07 2.55
N TYR A 170 -0.02 -10.87 1.96
CA TYR A 170 1.00 -9.90 2.32
C TYR A 170 0.57 -8.45 2.04
N LEU A 171 1.15 -7.54 2.81
CA LEU A 171 1.19 -6.10 2.56
C LEU A 171 2.64 -5.64 2.78
N LYS A 172 3.26 -5.07 1.75
CA LYS A 172 4.66 -4.63 1.77
C LYS A 172 4.80 -3.22 1.25
N PHE A 173 5.64 -2.45 1.92
CA PHE A 173 6.00 -1.09 1.55
C PHE A 173 7.50 -0.98 1.27
N ARG A 174 7.83 -0.22 0.23
CA ARG A 174 9.20 0.25 -0.04
C ARG A 174 9.17 1.73 -0.33
N TYR A 175 10.30 2.39 -0.10
CA TYR A 175 10.39 3.84 -0.11
C TYR A 175 11.54 4.28 -1.00
N TYR A 176 11.28 5.20 -1.91
CA TYR A 176 12.34 5.77 -2.75
C TYR A 176 12.93 6.98 -2.04
N LYS A 177 14.14 6.81 -1.50
CA LYS A 177 14.90 7.88 -0.85
C LYS A 177 15.85 8.49 -1.87
N VAL A 178 15.91 9.81 -1.90
CA VAL A 178 16.92 10.53 -2.68
C VAL A 178 17.89 11.17 -1.69
N LYS A 179 19.18 11.19 -2.03
CA LYS A 179 20.22 11.96 -1.34
C LYS A 179 20.93 12.87 -2.34
N LYS A 180 21.39 14.04 -1.88
CA LYS A 180 22.32 14.86 -2.64
C LYS A 180 23.71 14.22 -2.53
N LEU A 181 24.42 14.15 -3.63
CA LEU A 181 25.80 13.67 -3.65
C LEU A 181 26.72 14.72 -3.02
N SER A 182 27.64 14.28 -2.18
CA SER A 182 28.71 15.14 -1.68
C SER A 182 29.65 15.56 -2.83
N PRO A 183 30.43 16.64 -2.67
CA PRO A 183 31.41 17.06 -3.69
C PRO A 183 32.36 15.93 -4.08
N ALA A 184 32.89 15.19 -3.10
CA ALA A 184 33.78 14.05 -3.33
C ALA A 184 33.10 12.90 -4.10
N GLU A 185 31.84 12.57 -3.81
CA GLU A 185 31.08 11.56 -4.56
C GLU A 185 30.73 12.04 -5.99
N THR A 186 30.60 13.35 -6.18
CA THR A 186 30.29 13.95 -7.49
C THR A 186 31.51 13.91 -8.42
N GLU A 187 32.72 14.11 -7.88
CA GLU A 187 33.98 14.00 -8.62
C GLU A 187 34.27 12.56 -9.09
N LEU A 188 33.79 11.56 -8.35
CA LEU A 188 33.89 10.15 -8.70
C LEU A 188 32.83 9.69 -9.73
N GLN A 189 31.83 10.50 -10.05
CA GLN A 189 30.81 10.14 -11.04
C GLN A 189 31.30 10.39 -12.46
N ILE A 190 31.03 9.44 -13.36
CA ILE A 190 31.30 9.56 -14.79
C ILE A 190 30.54 10.75 -15.38
N ASP A 191 29.31 10.97 -14.91
CA ASP A 191 28.48 12.12 -15.26
C ASP A 191 28.48 13.15 -14.12
N LYS A 192 29.30 14.20 -14.27
CA LYS A 192 29.42 15.30 -13.32
C LYS A 192 28.15 16.17 -13.21
N SER A 193 27.16 15.97 -14.08
CA SER A 193 25.88 16.68 -14.00
C SER A 193 24.91 16.05 -12.98
N LYS A 194 25.18 14.80 -12.56
CA LYS A 194 24.34 14.08 -11.60
C LYS A 194 24.58 14.60 -10.18
N LYS A 195 23.63 15.40 -9.68
CA LYS A 195 23.67 16.00 -8.34
C LYS A 195 22.98 15.16 -7.25
N TYR A 196 22.19 14.15 -7.66
CA TYR A 196 21.36 13.37 -6.75
C TYR A 196 21.46 11.88 -7.07
N GLU A 197 21.36 11.07 -6.02
CA GLU A 197 21.27 9.62 -6.12
C GLU A 197 20.02 9.13 -5.38
N GLY A 198 19.30 8.19 -5.99
CA GLY A 198 18.09 7.61 -5.41
C GLY A 198 18.22 6.12 -5.22
N GLN A 199 17.69 5.63 -4.09
CA GLN A 199 17.71 4.22 -3.73
C GLN A 199 16.35 3.82 -3.12
N TRP A 200 15.91 2.61 -3.44
CA TRP A 200 14.78 1.98 -2.77
C TRP A 200 15.22 1.36 -1.44
N VAL A 201 14.54 1.73 -0.36
CA VAL A 201 14.76 1.23 1.00
C VAL A 201 13.48 0.62 1.55
N ASN A 202 13.59 -0.32 2.48
CA ASN A 202 12.44 -1.03 3.05
C ASN A 202 11.88 -0.38 4.34
N ALA A 203 12.59 0.62 4.86
CA ALA A 203 12.18 1.39 6.03
C ALA A 203 12.70 2.82 5.95
N ILE A 204 11.98 3.74 6.56
CA ILE A 204 12.38 5.13 6.79
C ILE A 204 12.52 5.31 8.29
N GLU A 205 13.75 5.17 8.76
CA GLU A 205 14.10 5.40 10.16
C GLU A 205 14.45 6.88 10.38
N HIS A 206 13.89 7.44 11.45
CA HIS A 206 14.31 8.74 11.97
C HIS A 206 15.54 8.54 12.87
N ASN A 207 16.64 8.07 12.27
CA ASN A 207 17.88 7.95 13.03
C ASN A 207 18.40 9.35 13.35
N ASN A 208 18.48 9.64 14.64
CA ASN A 208 19.32 10.71 15.16
C ASN A 208 20.75 10.22 15.03
N PHE A 209 21.51 10.83 14.12
CA PHE A 209 22.97 10.73 14.19
C PHE A 209 23.40 11.50 15.45
N GLN A 210 23.35 10.85 16.61
CA GLN A 210 24.11 11.27 17.78
C GLN A 210 25.53 10.75 17.60
N ALA A 211 26.27 11.31 16.64
CA ALA A 211 27.72 11.19 16.72
C ALA A 211 28.16 12.01 17.94
N LYS A 212 28.83 11.38 18.90
CA LYS A 212 29.48 12.11 19.99
C LYS A 212 30.41 13.14 19.33
N VAL A 213 30.22 14.43 19.64
CA VAL A 213 30.91 15.59 19.05
C VAL A 213 32.40 15.64 19.47
N GLY A 214 33.07 14.49 19.64
CA GLY A 214 34.47 14.38 20.04
C GLY A 214 35.23 13.21 19.43
N GLU A 215 34.60 12.35 18.61
CA GLU A 215 35.25 11.16 18.01
C GLU A 215 35.36 11.21 16.47
N LEU A 216 34.89 12.28 15.82
CA LEU A 216 34.91 12.40 14.37
C LEU A 216 36.12 13.23 13.89
N THR A 217 36.89 12.69 12.95
CA THR A 217 37.85 13.43 12.12
C THR A 217 37.17 14.61 11.41
N GLU A 218 37.94 15.64 11.03
CA GLU A 218 37.41 16.83 10.33
C GLU A 218 36.59 16.49 9.07
N GLU A 219 37.02 15.46 8.33
CA GLU A 219 36.26 14.92 7.19
C GLU A 219 34.91 14.30 7.62
N GLY A 220 34.91 13.57 8.73
CA GLY A 220 33.70 12.99 9.32
C GLY A 220 32.72 14.05 9.81
N GLN A 221 33.22 15.16 10.37
CA GLN A 221 32.41 16.30 10.78
C GLN A 221 31.80 17.03 9.58
N THR A 222 32.60 17.25 8.52
CA THR A 222 32.15 17.89 7.27
C THR A 222 31.07 17.06 6.58
N ARG A 223 31.28 15.73 6.51
CA ARG A 223 30.29 14.79 5.97
C ARG A 223 29.02 14.75 6.80
N LEU A 224 29.13 14.74 8.13
CA LEU A 224 27.97 14.77 9.02
C LEU A 224 27.17 16.09 8.89
N HIS A 225 27.86 17.22 8.79
CA HIS A 225 27.25 18.53 8.58
C HIS A 225 26.51 18.59 7.22
N PHE A 226 27.13 18.06 6.16
CA PHE A 226 26.49 17.90 4.86
C PHE A 226 25.26 16.99 4.93
N GLU A 227 25.35 15.81 5.53
CA GLU A 227 24.21 14.88 5.67
C GLU A 227 23.07 15.49 6.49
N THR A 228 23.39 16.29 7.51
CA THR A 228 22.40 16.98 8.35
C THR A 228 21.69 18.11 7.59
N LYS A 229 22.45 18.95 6.85
CA LYS A 229 21.89 20.04 6.03
C LYS A 229 21.07 19.53 4.84
N ASN A 230 21.43 18.37 4.30
CA ASN A 230 20.81 17.77 3.11
C ASN A 230 19.86 16.59 3.43
N LYS A 231 19.46 16.40 4.69
CA LYS A 231 18.58 15.30 5.11
C LYS A 231 17.19 15.46 4.47
N ILE A 232 16.94 14.69 3.40
CA ILE A 232 15.60 14.58 2.81
C ILE A 232 14.71 13.87 3.83
N SER A 233 13.71 14.58 4.34
CA SER A 233 12.85 14.13 5.45
C SER A 233 11.78 13.13 5.02
N LEU A 234 11.30 13.21 3.77
CA LEU A 234 10.24 12.37 3.22
C LEU A 234 10.73 11.58 2.01
N PRO A 235 10.30 10.32 1.83
CA PRO A 235 10.56 9.62 0.58
C PRO A 235 9.89 10.32 -0.60
N ARG A 236 10.46 10.16 -1.80
CA ARG A 236 9.93 10.73 -3.05
C ARG A 236 8.82 9.87 -3.65
N ALA A 237 8.81 8.58 -3.33
CA ALA A 237 7.76 7.66 -3.73
C ALA A 237 7.62 6.53 -2.70
N VAL A 238 6.43 5.95 -2.64
CA VAL A 238 6.13 4.72 -1.89
C VAL A 238 5.70 3.67 -2.90
N GLU A 239 6.36 2.52 -2.89
CA GLU A 239 5.89 1.32 -3.59
C GLU A 239 5.06 0.50 -2.61
N VAL A 240 3.86 0.12 -3.03
CA VAL A 240 2.96 -0.75 -2.29
C VAL A 240 2.79 -2.05 -3.05
N SER A 241 3.07 -3.17 -2.38
CA SER A 241 2.77 -4.50 -2.86
C SER A 241 1.77 -5.17 -1.91
N LEU A 242 0.69 -5.72 -2.46
CA LEU A 242 -0.41 -6.33 -1.71
C LEU A 242 -0.83 -7.62 -2.41
N GLY A 243 -1.09 -8.68 -1.65
CA GLY A 243 -1.68 -9.92 -2.14
C GLY A 243 -2.82 -10.39 -1.25
N LEU A 244 -3.93 -10.82 -1.84
CA LEU A 244 -5.04 -11.45 -1.14
C LEU A 244 -5.14 -12.93 -1.50
N ASN A 245 -5.54 -13.74 -0.54
CA ASN A 245 -5.85 -15.14 -0.70
C ASN A 245 -7.21 -15.29 -1.37
N GLU A 246 -7.31 -16.18 -2.36
CA GLU A 246 -8.59 -16.55 -2.99
C GLU A 246 -9.46 -17.24 -1.92
N THR A 247 -10.67 -16.72 -1.69
CA THR A 247 -11.62 -17.31 -0.75
C THR A 247 -12.06 -18.68 -1.29
N GLY A 248 -11.54 -19.75 -0.70
CA GLY A 248 -11.90 -21.11 -1.09
C GLY A 248 -13.37 -21.39 -0.78
N ARG A 249 -14.03 -22.21 -1.63
CA ARG A 249 -15.33 -22.80 -1.28
C ARG A 249 -15.22 -23.50 0.09
N HIS A 250 -16.18 -23.22 0.98
CA HIS A 250 -16.34 -23.90 2.28
C HIS A 250 -16.12 -25.42 2.11
N GLY A 251 -15.12 -25.96 2.80
CA GLY A 251 -14.90 -27.40 2.92
C GLY A 251 -13.85 -28.04 2.01
N SER A 252 -13.06 -27.29 1.23
CA SER A 252 -11.90 -27.89 0.52
C SER A 252 -10.57 -27.37 1.07
N SER A 253 -9.70 -28.29 1.50
CA SER A 253 -8.29 -28.07 1.89
C SER A 253 -7.40 -27.69 0.69
N LYS A 254 -7.96 -26.95 -0.27
CA LYS A 254 -7.32 -26.65 -1.54
C LYS A 254 -6.34 -25.48 -1.33
N LYS A 255 -5.12 -25.64 -1.86
CA LYS A 255 -4.04 -24.65 -1.84
C LYS A 255 -4.59 -23.23 -1.97
N ILE A 256 -4.41 -22.45 -0.91
CA ILE A 256 -4.74 -21.03 -0.87
C ILE A 256 -3.91 -20.37 -1.96
N ARG A 257 -4.57 -19.89 -3.02
CA ARG A 257 -3.88 -19.23 -4.14
C ARG A 257 -3.90 -17.74 -3.88
N THR A 258 -2.71 -17.13 -3.83
CA THR A 258 -2.60 -15.68 -3.75
C THR A 258 -2.90 -15.04 -5.09
N ILE A 259 -3.77 -14.04 -5.07
CA ILE A 259 -4.01 -13.10 -6.16
C ILE A 259 -3.33 -11.78 -5.78
N SER A 260 -2.40 -11.33 -6.62
CA SER A 260 -1.65 -10.08 -6.41
C SER A 260 -1.64 -9.24 -7.69
N PRO A 261 -2.05 -7.96 -7.64
CA PRO A 261 -1.81 -7.01 -8.72
C PRO A 261 -0.31 -6.62 -8.78
N PRO A 262 0.13 -5.98 -9.88
CA PRO A 262 1.46 -5.39 -9.91
C PRO A 262 1.63 -4.36 -8.78
N PRO A 263 2.88 -4.17 -8.27
CA PRO A 263 3.17 -3.16 -7.28
C PRO A 263 2.75 -1.76 -7.74
N LEU A 264 2.13 -0.99 -6.84
CA LEU A 264 1.71 0.38 -7.09
C LEU A 264 2.79 1.34 -6.60
N ILE A 265 3.39 2.11 -7.51
CA ILE A 265 4.32 3.19 -7.16
C ILE A 265 3.54 4.50 -7.05
N ILE A 266 3.59 5.10 -5.86
CA ILE A 266 2.89 6.34 -5.53
C ILE A 266 3.93 7.43 -5.33
N PRO A 267 4.08 8.37 -6.27
CA PRO A 267 4.95 9.51 -6.07
C PRO A 267 4.36 10.41 -4.97
N LEU A 268 5.22 10.85 -4.06
CA LEU A 268 4.87 11.77 -3.00
C LEU A 268 5.16 13.19 -3.49
N TYR A 269 4.15 13.84 -4.03
CA TYR A 269 4.16 15.27 -4.32
C TYR A 269 3.60 16.01 -3.11
N SER A 270 4.42 16.20 -2.06
CA SER A 270 4.12 17.30 -1.15
C SER A 270 4.22 18.56 -2.01
N GLY A 271 3.18 19.38 -2.13
CA GLY A 271 3.22 20.64 -2.89
C GLY A 271 4.29 21.63 -2.41
N MET A 272 5.03 21.28 -1.36
CA MET A 272 6.32 21.83 -1.04
C MET A 272 7.34 21.30 -2.06
N LYS A 273 8.00 22.17 -2.83
CA LYS A 273 9.34 21.85 -3.35
C LYS A 273 10.12 21.32 -2.14
N PHE A 274 10.21 19.99 -1.98
CA PHE A 274 10.94 19.39 -0.87
C PHE A 274 12.26 20.10 -0.86
N ALA A 275 12.57 20.77 0.25
CA ALA A 275 13.70 21.67 0.37
C ALA A 275 14.85 21.07 -0.43
N LEU A 276 15.01 21.56 -1.66
CA LEU A 276 16.27 21.38 -2.34
C LEU A 276 17.19 22.08 -1.34
N PRO A 277 18.22 21.39 -0.84
CA PRO A 277 19.13 22.02 0.08
C PRO A 277 19.50 23.36 -0.53
N LEU A 278 19.27 24.43 0.25
CA LEU A 278 19.39 25.81 -0.23
C LEU A 278 20.65 25.91 -1.08
N GLU A 279 20.51 26.44 -2.30
CA GLU A 279 21.65 26.83 -3.13
C GLU A 279 22.33 28.05 -2.49
N ASP A 280 22.83 27.91 -1.27
CA ASP A 280 23.94 28.73 -0.81
C ASP A 280 25.18 28.10 -1.41
N ASP A 281 25.50 28.54 -2.62
CA ASP A 281 26.86 28.99 -2.97
C ASP A 281 26.87 29.47 -4.43
N LYS A 282 26.46 30.72 -4.59
CA LYS A 282 27.27 31.65 -5.39
C LYS A 282 27.88 32.63 -4.40
N ASN A 283 29.18 32.47 -4.16
CA ASN A 283 30.08 33.29 -3.34
C ASN A 283 30.02 33.01 -1.83
N ILE A 284 30.96 32.19 -1.33
CA ILE A 284 32.15 32.60 -0.55
C ILE A 284 33.29 31.63 -0.87
#